data_AF-R1CFI2-F1
#
_entry.id   AF-R1CFI2-F1
#
_cell.length_a   1.000
_cell.length_b   1.000
_cell.length_c   1.000
_cell.angle_alpha   90.00
_cell.angle_beta   90.00
_cell.angle_gamma   90.00
#
_symmetry.space_group_name_H-M   'P 1'
#
loop_
_entity.id
_entity.type
_entity.pdbx_description
1 polymer ?
#
loop_
_entity_poly.entity_id
_entity_poly.type
_entity_poly.pdbx_seq_one_letter_code
_entity_poly.pdbx_strand_id
1 'polypeptide(L)'
;MYQVPRLELLCAQALQESVAPATAVPLLEAAHTMGDGRLLAQCRRYVADHAAEVRASGGVEQLRDLGVAKGLLGDALDQCRDLWSVVAKLQNMCEPVLMTLKE
;
A
#
# COMPACT_ATOMS: atom_id res chain seq x y z
N MET A 1 5.98 21.71 17.02
CA MET A 1 5.89 20.38 16.36
C MET A 1 6.84 19.45 17.07
N TYR A 2 6.35 18.59 17.95
CA TYR A 2 7.20 17.59 18.61
C TYR A 2 7.44 16.44 17.64
N GLN A 3 8.67 16.31 17.15
CA GLN A 3 9.10 15.10 16.43
C GLN A 3 9.29 14.00 17.48
N VAL A 4 8.36 13.05 17.56
CA VAL A 4 8.50 11.88 18.42
C VAL A 4 8.57 10.62 17.54
N PRO A 5 9.72 10.37 16.88
CA PRO A 5 9.90 9.20 16.02
C PRO A 5 9.69 7.87 16.76
N ARG A 6 9.85 7.84 18.09
CA ARG A 6 9.54 6.67 18.92
C ARG A 6 8.05 6.38 19.00
N LEU A 7 7.18 7.40 18.94
CA LEU A 7 5.74 7.22 18.99
C LEU A 7 5.21 6.68 17.65
N GLU A 8 5.77 7.15 16.54
CA GLU A 8 5.51 6.59 15.20
C GLU A 8 5.95 5.13 15.12
N LEU A 9 7.12 4.80 15.67
CA LEU A 9 7.62 3.43 15.70
C LEU A 9 6.79 2.52 16.62
N LEU A 10 6.33 3.04 17.76
CA LEU A 10 5.41 2.34 18.66
C LEU A 10 4.02 2.16 18.03
N CYS A 11 3.50 3.14 17.30
CA CYS A 11 2.27 3.00 16.53
C CYS A 11 2.45 2.00 15.39
N ALA A 12 3.59 1.98 14.71
CA ALA A 12 3.92 0.98 13.70
C ALA A 12 3.88 -0.44 14.27
N GLN A 13 4.47 -0.61 15.44
CA GLN A 13 4.59 -1.89 16.12
C GLN A 13 3.24 -2.33 16.70
N ALA A 14 2.50 -1.41 17.32
CA ALA A 14 1.14 -1.67 17.81
C ALA A 14 0.15 -1.92 16.66
N LEU A 15 0.31 -1.27 15.50
CA LEU A 15 -0.47 -1.59 14.31
C LEU A 15 -0.18 -2.99 13.81
N GLN A 16 1.10 -3.40 13.76
CA GLN A 16 1.46 -4.77 13.38
C GLN A 16 0.92 -5.82 14.36
N GLU A 17 0.82 -5.50 15.65
CA GLU A 17 0.29 -6.42 16.66
C GLU A 17 -1.24 -6.39 16.79
N SER A 18 -1.92 -5.31 16.38
CA SER A 18 -3.37 -5.11 16.62
C SER A 18 -4.24 -4.95 15.37
N VAL A 19 -3.67 -4.72 14.18
CA VAL A 19 -4.47 -4.52 12.96
C VAL A 19 -4.74 -5.86 12.29
N ALA A 20 -5.89 -6.43 12.63
CA ALA A 20 -6.51 -7.41 11.79
C ALA A 20 -6.84 -6.77 10.42
N PRO A 21 -6.77 -7.52 9.31
CA PRO A 21 -7.12 -7.01 7.98
C PRO A 21 -8.55 -6.46 7.87
N ALA A 22 -9.44 -6.79 8.81
CA ALA A 22 -10.78 -6.22 8.91
C ALA A 22 -10.80 -4.78 9.46
N THR A 23 -9.84 -4.40 10.30
CA THR A 23 -9.80 -3.09 10.99
C THR A 23 -8.88 -2.09 10.30
N ALA A 24 -8.08 -2.52 9.33
CA ALA A 24 -7.16 -1.67 8.58
C ALA A 24 -7.86 -0.53 7.82
N VAL A 25 -9.01 -0.82 7.19
CA VAL A 25 -9.76 0.17 6.40
C VAL A 25 -10.46 1.21 7.28
N PRO A 26 -11.20 0.85 8.35
CA PRO A 26 -11.75 1.84 9.27
C PRO A 26 -10.70 2.74 9.93
N LEU A 27 -9.53 2.20 10.25
CA LEU A 27 -8.43 2.97 10.86
C LEU A 27 -7.79 3.94 9.85
N LEU A 28 -7.70 3.54 8.59
CA LEU A 28 -7.28 4.40 7.49
C LEU A 28 -8.26 5.57 7.28
N GLU A 29 -9.58 5.33 7.35
CA GLU A 29 -10.61 6.38 7.26
C GLU A 29 -10.58 7.33 8.46
N ALA A 30 -10.36 6.81 9.66
CA ALA A 30 -10.17 7.63 10.85
C ALA A 30 -8.92 8.52 10.72
N ALA A 31 -7.79 7.97 10.24
CA ALA A 31 -6.57 8.74 10.00
C ALA A 31 -6.77 9.83 8.94
N HIS A 32 -7.57 9.58 7.91
CA HIS A 32 -7.95 10.57 6.90
C HIS A 32 -8.77 11.72 7.49
N THR A 33 -9.80 11.37 8.25
CA THR A 33 -10.70 12.34 8.91
C THR A 33 -9.93 13.21 9.91
N MET A 34 -8.97 12.63 10.63
CA MET A 34 -8.12 13.33 11.60
C MET A 34 -7.01 14.16 10.93
N GLY A 35 -6.78 14.02 9.62
CA GLY A 35 -5.74 14.74 8.89
C GLY A 35 -4.31 14.32 9.25
N ASP A 36 -4.11 13.15 9.86
CA ASP A 36 -2.79 12.65 10.23
C ASP A 36 -2.11 12.01 9.01
N GLY A 37 -1.35 12.82 8.27
CA GLY A 37 -0.70 12.40 7.04
C GLY A 37 0.32 11.26 7.21
N ARG A 38 0.95 11.11 8.39
CA ARG A 38 1.93 10.04 8.63
C ARG A 38 1.24 8.71 8.89
N LEU A 39 0.25 8.72 9.77
CA LEU A 39 -0.56 7.54 10.06
C LEU A 39 -1.31 7.07 8.80
N LEU A 40 -1.84 8.01 8.01
CA LEU A 40 -2.50 7.71 6.74
C LEU A 40 -1.55 7.05 5.74
N ALA A 41 -0.33 7.56 5.58
CA ALA A 41 0.66 6.96 4.69
C ALA A 41 1.04 5.54 5.13
N GLN A 42 1.14 5.32 6.43
CA GLN A 42 1.47 4.02 6.99
C GLN A 42 0.34 2.99 6.82
N CYS A 43 -0.91 3.40 7.08
CA CYS A 43 -2.07 2.53 6.89
C CYS A 43 -2.27 2.19 5.41
N ARG A 44 -2.03 3.14 4.49
CA ARG A 44 -2.05 2.87 3.04
C ARG A 44 -1.01 1.86 2.62
N ARG A 45 0.22 1.96 3.15
CA ARG A 45 1.27 0.96 2.91
C ARG A 45 0.83 -0.43 3.38
N TYR A 46 0.30 -0.53 4.59
CA TYR A 46 -0.19 -1.80 5.14
C TYR A 46 -1.31 -2.41 4.28
N VAL A 47 -2.30 -1.60 3.87
CA VAL A 47 -3.39 -2.06 3.00
C VAL A 47 -2.87 -2.48 1.62
N ALA A 48 -1.88 -1.79 1.08
CA ALA A 48 -1.22 -2.17 -0.17
C ALA A 48 -0.49 -3.52 -0.05
N ASP A 49 0.29 -3.71 1.01
CA ASP A 49 1.08 -4.93 1.23
C ASP A 49 0.18 -6.15 1.55
N HIS A 50 -0.96 -5.93 2.22
CA HIS A 50 -1.92 -6.97 2.63
C HIS A 50 -3.26 -6.94 1.86
N ALA A 51 -3.28 -6.41 0.64
CA ALA A 51 -4.53 -6.15 -0.11
C ALA A 51 -5.44 -7.39 -0.27
N ALA A 52 -4.85 -8.57 -0.43
CA ALA A 52 -5.61 -9.81 -0.56
C ALA A 52 -6.35 -10.20 0.74
N GLU A 53 -5.72 -10.00 1.88
CA GLU A 53 -6.26 -10.29 3.21
C GLU A 53 -7.30 -9.24 3.62
N VAL A 54 -7.05 -7.96 3.31
CA VAL A 54 -7.98 -6.85 3.54
C VAL A 54 -9.24 -6.98 2.70
N ARG A 55 -9.13 -7.54 1.49
CA ARG A 55 -10.29 -7.88 0.67
C ARG A 55 -11.03 -9.10 1.23
N ALA A 56 -10.31 -10.16 1.62
CA ALA A 56 -10.93 -11.36 2.18
C ALA A 56 -11.65 -11.10 3.51
N SER A 57 -11.22 -10.09 4.27
CA SER A 57 -11.84 -9.68 5.54
C SER A 57 -13.13 -8.88 5.37
N GLY A 58 -13.49 -8.47 4.14
CA GLY A 58 -14.62 -7.59 3.89
C GLY A 58 -14.36 -6.11 4.23
N GLY A 59 -13.09 -5.73 4.45
CA GLY A 59 -12.72 -4.38 4.89
C GLY A 59 -12.94 -3.33 3.80
N VAL A 60 -12.75 -3.71 2.52
CA VAL A 60 -12.91 -2.80 1.37
C VAL A 60 -14.38 -2.47 1.13
N GLU A 61 -15.28 -3.41 1.39
CA GLU A 61 -16.74 -3.26 1.27
C GLU A 61 -17.33 -2.32 2.33
N GLN A 62 -16.59 -2.10 3.42
CA GLN A 62 -16.97 -1.19 4.50
C GLN A 62 -16.46 0.24 4.27
N LEU A 63 -15.66 0.47 3.22
CA LEU A 63 -15.11 1.76 2.86
C LEU A 63 -16.23 2.75 2.48
N ARG A 64 -16.27 3.89 3.15
CA ARG A 64 -17.25 4.98 2.97
C ARG A 64 -16.58 6.28 2.53
N ASP A 65 -15.30 6.46 2.85
CA ASP A 65 -14.55 7.65 2.52
C ASP A 65 -14.01 7.60 1.08
N LEU A 66 -14.56 8.47 0.23
CA LEU A 66 -14.17 8.58 -1.17
C LEU A 66 -12.74 9.14 -1.36
N GLY A 67 -12.24 9.93 -0.41
CA GLY A 67 -10.87 10.43 -0.42
C GLY A 67 -9.86 9.31 -0.19
N VAL A 68 -10.16 8.42 0.76
CA VAL A 68 -9.39 7.20 1.00
C VAL A 68 -9.47 6.25 -0.17
N ALA A 69 -10.67 6.02 -0.72
CA ALA A 69 -10.86 5.17 -1.90
C ALA A 69 -10.02 5.63 -3.09
N LYS A 70 -10.04 6.94 -3.36
CA LYS A 70 -9.22 7.55 -4.41
C LYS A 70 -7.73 7.40 -4.13
N GLY A 71 -7.32 7.53 -2.87
CA GLY A 71 -5.95 7.29 -2.45
C GLY A 71 -5.50 5.85 -2.76
N LEU A 72 -6.27 4.86 -2.34
CA LEU A 72 -5.95 3.45 -2.59
C LEU A 72 -5.90 3.11 -4.08
N LEU A 73 -6.80 3.69 -4.88
CA LEU A 73 -6.76 3.57 -6.34
C LEU A 73 -5.46 4.17 -6.92
N GLY A 74 -5.05 5.34 -6.44
CA GLY A 74 -3.78 5.96 -6.83
C GLY A 74 -2.59 5.06 -6.53
N ASP A 75 -2.52 4.50 -5.32
CA ASP A 75 -1.43 3.59 -4.93
C ASP A 75 -1.39 2.33 -5.80
N ALA A 76 -2.57 1.77 -6.12
CA ALA A 76 -2.65 0.60 -7.00
C ALA A 76 -2.18 0.92 -8.43
N LEU A 77 -2.48 2.12 -8.94
CA LEU A 77 -1.99 2.56 -10.24
C LEU A 77 -0.47 2.78 -10.24
N ASP A 78 0.09 3.38 -9.19
CA ASP A 78 1.54 3.53 -9.04
C ASP A 78 2.25 2.17 -8.94
N GLN A 79 1.71 1.22 -8.16
CA GLN A 79 2.24 -0.15 -8.11
C GLN A 79 2.23 -0.83 -9.48
N CYS A 80 1.15 -0.65 -10.25
CA CYS A 80 1.05 -1.17 -11.60
C CYS A 80 2.14 -0.55 -12.49
N ARG A 81 2.35 0.77 -12.42
CA ARG A 81 3.41 1.47 -13.16
C ARG A 81 4.81 0.96 -12.79
N ASP A 82 5.07 0.74 -11.51
CA ASP A 82 6.34 0.19 -11.04
C ASP A 82 6.57 -1.23 -11.57
N LEU A 83 5.54 -2.07 -11.54
CA LEU A 83 5.56 -3.41 -12.16
C LEU A 83 5.87 -3.34 -13.65
N TRP A 84 5.21 -2.44 -14.39
CA TRP A 84 5.49 -2.23 -15.82
C TRP A 84 6.93 -1.80 -16.07
N SER A 85 7.49 -0.94 -15.22
CA SER A 85 8.91 -0.54 -15.29
C SER A 85 9.86 -1.73 -15.08
N VAL A 86 9.55 -2.62 -14.13
CA VAL A 86 10.30 -3.85 -13.90
C VAL A 86 10.20 -4.80 -15.09
N VAL A 87 9.00 -5.00 -15.64
CA VAL A 87 8.77 -5.83 -16.83
C VAL A 87 9.56 -5.30 -18.04
N ALA A 88 9.54 -3.99 -18.28
CA ALA A 88 10.31 -3.37 -19.37
C ALA A 88 11.83 -3.57 -19.20
N LYS A 89 12.34 -3.47 -17.96
CA LYS A 89 13.75 -3.78 -17.66
C LYS A 89 14.09 -5.24 -17.96
N LEU A 90 13.23 -6.18 -17.55
CA LEU A 90 13.44 -7.60 -17.80
C LEU A 90 13.37 -7.92 -19.30
N GLN A 91 12.46 -7.29 -20.05
CA GLN A 91 12.41 -7.42 -21.51
C GLN A 91 13.72 -6.97 -22.17
N ASN A 92 14.23 -5.78 -21.81
CA ASN A 92 15.51 -5.28 -22.32
C ASN A 92 16.72 -6.17 -21.96
N MET A 93 16.67 -6.87 -20.83
CA MET A 93 17.73 -7.81 -20.44
C MET A 93 17.64 -9.15 -21.17
N CYS A 94 16.44 -9.61 -21.51
CA CYS A 94 16.22 -10.87 -22.24
C CYS A 94 16.42 -10.74 -23.75
N GLU A 95 16.16 -9.56 -24.34
CA GLU A 95 16.30 -9.30 -25.77
C GLU A 95 17.69 -9.63 -26.35
N PRO A 96 18.82 -9.26 -25.72
CA PRO A 96 20.14 -9.65 -26.21
C PRO A 96 20.40 -11.16 -26.11
N VAL A 97 19.89 -11.83 -25.07
CA VAL A 97 20.05 -13.29 -24.87
C VAL A 97 19.26 -14.09 -25.93
N LEU A 98 18.07 -13.60 -26.31
CA LEU A 98 17.24 -14.17 -27.37
C LEU A 98 17.87 -13.99 -28.77
N MET A 99 18.60 -12.90 -29.00
CA MET A 99 19.36 -12.71 -30.25
C MET A 99 20.58 -13.62 -30.32
N THR A 100 21.30 -13.86 -29.22
CA THR A 100 22.48 -14.75 -29.22
C THR A 100 22.15 -16.23 -29.39
N LEU A 101 20.93 -16.65 -29.06
CA LEU A 101 20.46 -18.04 -29.23
C LEU A 101 19.90 -18.34 -30.64
N LYS A 102 19.76 -17.31 -31.49
CA LYS A 102 19.22 -17.43 -32.86
C LYS A 102 20.30 -17.47 -33.96
N GLU A 103 21.57 -17.29 -33.59
CA GLU A 103 22.75 -17.51 -34.44
C GLU A 103 23.32 -18.92 -34.22
#